data_AF-A0A6I9MS93-F1
#
_entry.id   AF-A0A6I9MS93-F1
#
_cell.length_a   1.000
_cell.length_b   1.000
_cell.length_c   1.000
_cell.angle_alpha   90.00
_cell.angle_beta   90.00
_cell.angle_gamma   90.00
#
_symmetry.space_group_name_H-M   'P 1'
#
loop_
_entity.id
_entity.type
_entity.pdbx_description
1 polymer ?
#
loop_
_entity_poly.entity_id
_entity_poly.type
_entity_poly.pdbx_seq_one_letter_code
_entity_poly.pdbx_strand_id
1 'polypeptide(L)'
;MLLVSEVEETEIFKICLEYWNHLAAELYRESPFSTSSTPLLSDVPPRRHLYLPVLSQVRLLMVSRMAKPEEVLIVENDQGEVVREFMKDTDSINLYKNMRETLVSLALLFQVMMPGGKCEPLFLCSLEILSHYEAIMAAFPHSSSSLESDNTRHFFSTITDNLQSQDMKAVLQQKIAQLVSAAT
;
A
#
# COMPACT_ATOMS: atom_id res chain seq x y z
N MET A 1 -12.55 14.21 2.57
CA MET A 1 -12.48 13.08 3.50
C MET A 1 -11.10 12.91 4.13
N LEU A 2 -10.02 12.74 3.37
CA LEU A 2 -8.68 12.52 3.96
C LEU A 2 -8.27 13.59 4.98
N LEU A 3 -8.36 14.88 4.63
CA LEU A 3 -8.05 15.98 5.55
C LEU A 3 -8.93 16.00 6.82
N VAL A 4 -10.17 15.51 6.71
CA VAL A 4 -11.08 15.41 7.87
C VAL A 4 -10.64 14.28 8.79
N SER A 5 -10.06 13.22 8.24
CA SER A 5 -9.51 12.09 9.00
C SER A 5 -8.23 12.45 9.78
N GLU A 6 -7.58 13.57 9.47
CA GLU A 6 -6.40 14.07 10.21
C GLU A 6 -6.76 14.84 11.47
N VAL A 7 -8.02 15.27 11.62
CA VAL A 7 -8.50 16.02 12.78
C VAL A 7 -8.33 15.17 14.05
N GLU A 8 -7.75 15.76 15.09
CA GLU A 8 -7.51 15.11 16.38
C GLU A 8 -8.78 15.02 17.25
N GLU A 9 -9.84 14.47 16.68
CA GLU A 9 -11.13 14.29 17.35
C GLU A 9 -11.64 12.87 17.11
N THR A 10 -11.83 12.12 18.19
CA THR A 10 -12.08 10.67 18.16
C THR A 10 -13.37 10.32 17.43
N GLU A 11 -14.45 11.09 17.66
CA GLU A 11 -15.75 10.82 17.04
C GLU A 11 -15.73 11.11 15.53
N ILE A 12 -15.01 12.16 15.11
CA ILE A 12 -14.80 12.47 13.69
C ILE A 12 -13.98 11.36 13.03
N PHE A 13 -12.95 10.87 13.73
CA PHE A 13 -12.12 9.78 13.25
C PHE A 13 -12.91 8.47 13.09
N LYS A 14 -13.79 8.12 14.04
CA LYS A 14 -14.68 6.94 13.94
C LYS A 14 -15.57 7.00 12.70
N ILE A 15 -16.17 8.15 12.42
CA ILE A 15 -17.01 8.33 11.22
C ILE A 15 -16.17 8.17 9.94
N CYS A 16 -14.96 8.74 9.93
CA CYS A 16 -14.04 8.59 8.80
C CYS A 16 -13.60 7.14 8.60
N LEU A 17 -13.31 6.44 9.69
CA LEU A 17 -12.89 5.04 9.70
C LEU A 17 -13.96 4.13 9.09
N GLU A 18 -15.22 4.33 9.47
CA GLU A 18 -16.35 3.59 8.91
C GLU A 18 -16.47 3.79 7.40
N TYR A 19 -16.36 5.03 6.92
CA TYR A 19 -16.35 5.34 5.49
C TYR A 19 -15.19 4.64 4.75
N TRP A 20 -13.97 4.74 5.28
CA TRP A 20 -12.79 4.14 4.65
C TRP A 20 -12.88 2.62 4.60
N ASN A 21 -13.40 1.98 5.66
CA ASN A 21 -13.62 0.54 5.68
C ASN A 21 -14.68 0.13 4.64
N HIS A 22 -15.80 0.86 4.56
CA HIS A 22 -16.83 0.60 3.57
C HIS A 22 -16.29 0.72 2.13
N LEU A 23 -15.57 1.80 1.83
CA LEU A 23 -14.95 2.02 0.51
C LEU A 23 -13.94 0.90 0.17
N ALA A 24 -13.08 0.52 1.11
CA ALA A 24 -12.12 -0.56 0.90
C ALA A 24 -12.82 -1.89 0.62
N ALA A 25 -13.90 -2.19 1.35
CA ALA A 25 -14.69 -3.40 1.14
C ALA A 25 -15.41 -3.41 -0.22
N GLU A 26 -15.98 -2.28 -0.67
CA GLU A 26 -16.55 -2.15 -2.01
C GLU A 26 -15.50 -2.40 -3.08
N LEU A 27 -14.38 -1.69 -3.00
CA LEU A 27 -13.28 -1.83 -3.97
C LEU A 27 -12.69 -3.23 -3.97
N TYR A 28 -12.68 -3.95 -2.84
CA TYR A 28 -12.26 -5.34 -2.77
C TYR A 28 -13.26 -6.26 -3.48
N ARG A 29 -14.57 -6.11 -3.24
CA ARG A 29 -15.63 -6.93 -3.87
C ARG A 29 -15.70 -6.77 -5.39
N GLU A 30 -15.33 -5.61 -5.93
CA GLU A 30 -15.33 -5.37 -7.39
C GLU A 30 -14.37 -6.29 -8.15
N SER A 31 -13.29 -6.76 -7.51
CA SER A 31 -12.36 -7.74 -8.09
C SER A 31 -11.57 -8.35 -6.93
N PRO A 32 -12.08 -9.42 -6.30
CA PRO A 32 -11.45 -10.04 -5.13
C PRO A 32 -10.21 -10.87 -5.51
N PHE A 33 -10.00 -11.14 -6.81
CA PHE A 33 -8.86 -11.86 -7.35
C PHE A 33 -8.49 -11.31 -8.73
N SER A 34 -7.21 -11.01 -8.98
CA SER A 34 -6.68 -10.95 -10.35
C SER A 34 -6.68 -12.39 -10.89
N THR A 35 -7.68 -12.75 -11.69
CA THR A 35 -7.84 -14.10 -12.26
C THR A 35 -6.89 -14.37 -13.43
N SER A 36 -6.05 -13.41 -13.82
CA SER A 36 -5.11 -13.56 -14.92
C SER A 36 -3.74 -14.01 -14.41
N SER A 37 -3.28 -15.18 -14.87
CA SER A 37 -1.90 -15.69 -14.76
C SER A 37 -0.86 -14.84 -15.52
N THR A 38 -1.22 -13.64 -15.94
CA THR A 38 -0.37 -12.69 -16.66
C THR A 38 -0.17 -11.43 -15.80
N PRO A 39 1.08 -11.00 -15.53
CA PRO A 39 1.39 -9.89 -14.65
C PRO A 39 1.29 -8.56 -15.41
N LEU A 40 0.10 -8.25 -15.94
CA LEU A 40 -0.15 -6.96 -16.57
C LEU A 40 -0.97 -6.08 -15.64
N LEU A 41 -0.44 -4.88 -15.38
CA LEU A 41 -1.08 -3.77 -14.64
C LEU A 41 -2.45 -3.35 -15.23
N SER A 42 -2.87 -3.94 -16.35
CA SER A 42 -4.09 -3.63 -17.09
C SER A 42 -5.36 -4.29 -16.53
N ASP A 43 -5.27 -5.25 -15.60
CA ASP A 43 -6.43 -5.97 -15.06
C ASP A 43 -6.97 -5.37 -13.74
N VAL A 44 -6.39 -4.24 -13.30
CA VAL A 44 -6.91 -3.48 -12.15
C VAL A 44 -8.13 -2.66 -12.58
N PRO A 45 -9.31 -2.82 -11.95
CA PRO A 45 -10.48 -2.03 -12.29
C PRO A 45 -10.19 -0.52 -12.27
N PRO A 46 -10.66 0.27 -13.25
CA PRO A 46 -10.35 1.70 -13.37
C PRO A 46 -10.68 2.50 -12.10
N ARG A 47 -11.79 2.15 -11.44
CA ARG A 47 -12.23 2.76 -10.18
C ARG A 47 -11.20 2.55 -9.08
N ARG A 48 -10.61 1.35 -8.97
CA ARG A 48 -9.57 1.05 -7.97
C ARG A 48 -8.28 1.83 -8.24
N HIS A 49 -7.91 2.00 -9.50
CA HIS A 49 -6.73 2.78 -9.88
C HIS A 49 -6.85 4.26 -9.50
N LEU A 50 -8.06 4.82 -9.56
CA LEU A 50 -8.33 6.21 -9.17
C LEU A 50 -8.13 6.44 -7.66
N TYR A 51 -8.54 5.50 -6.82
CA TYR A 51 -8.46 5.64 -5.36
C TYR A 51 -7.11 5.25 -4.77
N LEU A 52 -6.26 4.52 -5.51
CA LEU A 52 -4.96 4.02 -5.06
C LEU A 52 -4.08 5.05 -4.31
N PRO A 53 -3.83 6.26 -4.86
CA PRO A 53 -2.97 7.24 -4.20
C PRO A 53 -3.55 7.68 -2.85
N VAL A 54 -4.88 7.86 -2.78
CA VAL A 54 -5.58 8.25 -1.56
C VAL A 54 -5.59 7.12 -0.54
N LEU A 55 -5.83 5.87 -0.96
CA LEU A 55 -5.81 4.69 -0.09
C LEU A 55 -4.44 4.45 0.54
N SER A 56 -3.36 4.78 -0.19
CA SER A 56 -1.99 4.70 0.35
C SER A 56 -1.80 5.68 1.51
N GLN A 57 -2.29 6.92 1.35
CA GLN A 57 -2.26 7.93 2.41
C GLN A 57 -3.14 7.54 3.61
N VAL A 58 -4.32 6.97 3.36
CA VAL A 58 -5.20 6.45 4.43
C VAL A 58 -4.50 5.30 5.20
N ARG A 59 -3.81 4.39 4.50
CA ARG A 59 -3.04 3.32 5.16
C ARG A 59 -1.99 3.89 6.12
N LEU A 60 -1.24 4.90 5.68
CA LEU A 60 -0.25 5.56 6.53
C LEU A 60 -0.92 6.21 7.74
N LEU A 61 -2.02 6.94 7.53
CA LEU A 61 -2.78 7.58 8.60
C LEU A 61 -3.27 6.57 9.65
N MET A 62 -3.82 5.43 9.21
CA MET A 62 -4.31 4.37 10.09
C MET A 62 -3.19 3.73 10.93
N VAL A 63 -1.98 3.59 10.36
CA VAL A 63 -0.80 3.13 11.11
C VAL A 63 -0.35 4.19 12.12
N SER A 64 -0.30 5.45 11.71
CA SER A 64 0.16 6.55 12.56
C SER A 64 -0.76 6.84 13.75
N ARG A 65 -2.08 6.64 13.60
CA ARG A 65 -3.07 6.93 14.64
C ARG A 65 -3.59 5.69 15.36
N MET A 66 -2.98 4.53 15.10
CA MET A 66 -3.44 3.25 15.64
C MET A 66 -3.62 3.33 17.16
N ALA A 67 -4.83 3.06 17.63
CA ALA A 67 -5.10 2.93 19.06
C ALA A 67 -4.18 1.85 19.65
N LYS A 68 -3.71 2.06 20.89
CA LYS A 68 -2.85 1.07 21.54
C LYS A 68 -3.62 -0.25 21.73
N PRO A 69 -2.99 -1.41 21.46
CA PRO A 69 -3.58 -2.68 21.83
C PRO A 69 -3.76 -2.77 23.35
N GLU A 70 -4.69 -3.62 23.81
CA GLU A 70 -4.91 -3.87 25.24
C GLU A 70 -3.61 -4.22 25.96
N GLU A 71 -3.34 -3.53 27.07
CA GLU A 71 -2.23 -3.83 27.97
C GLU A 71 -2.74 -4.70 29.13
N VAL A 72 -2.01 -5.77 29.46
CA VAL A 72 -2.34 -6.67 30.58
C VAL A 72 -1.61 -6.18 31.82
N LEU A 73 -2.36 -5.85 32.88
CA LEU A 73 -1.78 -5.48 34.18
C LEU A 73 -1.69 -6.73 35.05
N ILE A 74 -0.53 -6.93 35.66
CA ILE A 74 -0.34 -7.94 36.71
C ILE A 74 -0.58 -7.24 38.04
N VAL A 75 -1.66 -7.61 38.71
CA VAL A 75 -2.09 -7.00 39.97
C VAL A 75 -2.14 -8.11 41.03
N GLU A 76 -1.60 -7.84 42.22
CA GLU A 76 -1.85 -8.70 43.38
C GLU A 76 -3.25 -8.39 43.91
N ASN A 77 -4.12 -9.40 43.96
CA ASN A 77 -5.44 -9.24 44.56
C ASN A 77 -5.36 -9.17 46.09
N ASP A 78 -6.47 -8.86 46.76
CA ASP A 78 -6.54 -8.77 48.23
C ASP A 78 -6.25 -10.10 48.95
N GLN A 79 -6.20 -11.22 48.22
CA GLN A 79 -5.80 -12.53 48.72
C GLN A 79 -4.29 -12.82 48.55
N GLY A 80 -3.52 -11.87 48.00
CA GLY A 80 -2.10 -12.01 47.72
C GLY A 80 -1.79 -12.88 46.50
N GLU A 81 -2.79 -13.20 45.67
CA GLU A 81 -2.58 -13.93 44.42
C GLU A 81 -2.28 -12.97 43.27
N VAL A 82 -1.30 -13.33 42.46
CA VAL A 82 -0.91 -12.59 41.26
C VAL A 82 -1.90 -12.90 40.14
N VAL A 83 -2.83 -11.98 39.89
CA VAL A 83 -3.85 -12.10 38.84
C VAL A 83 -3.56 -11.16 37.68
N ARG A 84 -3.89 -11.62 36.47
CA ARG A 84 -3.83 -10.79 35.25
C ARG A 84 -5.16 -10.10 35.07
N GLU A 85 -5.20 -8.79 35.24
CA GLU A 85 -6.40 -7.99 35.03
C GLU A 85 -6.31 -7.26 33.68
N PHE A 86 -7.37 -7.40 32.88
CA PHE A 86 -7.51 -6.68 31.61
C PHE A 86 -8.17 -5.32 31.87
N MET A 87 -7.60 -4.25 31.29
CA MET A 87 -8.31 -2.96 31.28
C MET A 87 -9.63 -3.08 30.52
N LYS A 88 -10.72 -2.61 31.14
CA LYS A 88 -12.11 -2.74 30.64
C LYS A 88 -12.60 -1.57 29.77
N ASP A 89 -11.71 -0.75 29.21
CA ASP A 89 -12.14 0.36 28.36
C ASP A 89 -12.67 -0.16 27.01
N THR A 90 -13.96 -0.44 26.99
CA THR A 90 -14.67 -1.08 25.88
C THR A 90 -14.63 -0.23 24.61
N ASP A 91 -14.62 1.10 24.74
CA ASP A 91 -14.62 2.01 23.60
C ASP A 91 -13.24 2.05 22.93
N SER A 92 -12.17 2.09 23.72
CA SER A 92 -10.80 1.99 23.21
C SER A 92 -10.54 0.63 22.54
N ILE A 93 -11.07 -0.45 23.13
CA ILE A 93 -10.98 -1.80 22.57
C ILE A 93 -11.69 -1.90 21.22
N ASN A 94 -12.92 -1.38 21.13
CA ASN A 94 -13.69 -1.38 19.90
C ASN A 94 -13.04 -0.52 18.82
N LEU A 95 -12.49 0.64 19.19
CA LEU A 95 -11.76 1.50 18.27
C LEU A 95 -10.52 0.78 17.71
N TYR A 96 -9.69 0.15 18.56
CA TYR A 96 -8.55 -0.64 18.11
C TYR A 96 -8.96 -1.77 17.15
N LYS A 97 -10.03 -2.51 17.50
CA LYS A 97 -10.55 -3.58 16.64
C LYS A 97 -10.98 -3.06 15.27
N ASN A 98 -11.71 -1.95 15.22
CA ASN A 98 -12.16 -1.32 13.97
C ASN A 98 -10.99 -0.81 13.13
N MET A 99 -9.99 -0.18 13.77
CA MET A 99 -8.78 0.28 13.08
C MET A 99 -7.99 -0.88 12.49
N ARG A 100 -7.84 -1.97 13.25
CA ARG A 100 -7.19 -3.20 12.79
C ARG A 100 -7.93 -3.84 11.64
N GLU A 101 -9.26 -3.95 11.72
CA GLU A 101 -10.07 -4.50 10.63
C GLU A 101 -9.93 -3.66 9.36
N THR A 102 -9.98 -2.32 9.49
CA THR A 102 -9.82 -1.41 8.35
C THR A 102 -8.43 -1.54 7.72
N LEU A 103 -7.37 -1.63 8.55
CA LEU A 103 -6.02 -1.89 8.07
C LEU A 103 -5.88 -3.23 7.35
N VAL A 104 -6.54 -4.27 7.83
CA VAL A 104 -6.58 -5.58 7.17
C VAL A 104 -7.33 -5.47 5.84
N SER A 105 -8.49 -4.82 5.78
CA SER A 105 -9.24 -4.58 4.55
C SER A 105 -8.41 -3.82 3.52
N LEU A 106 -7.71 -2.76 3.93
CA LEU A 106 -6.79 -2.01 3.07
C LEU A 106 -5.62 -2.88 2.63
N ALA A 107 -4.99 -3.62 3.54
CA ALA A 107 -3.87 -4.51 3.22
C ALA A 107 -4.27 -5.61 2.24
N LEU A 108 -5.46 -6.21 2.39
CA LEU A 108 -6.02 -7.19 1.46
C LEU A 108 -6.29 -6.56 0.11
N LEU A 109 -6.86 -5.35 0.06
CA LEU A 109 -7.05 -4.61 -1.18
C LEU A 109 -5.71 -4.37 -1.90
N PHE A 110 -4.67 -3.93 -1.18
CA PHE A 110 -3.33 -3.80 -1.75
C PHE A 110 -2.74 -5.15 -2.16
N GLN A 111 -2.91 -6.22 -1.36
CA GLN A 111 -2.38 -7.55 -1.63
C GLN A 111 -3.02 -8.20 -2.87
N VAL A 112 -4.32 -8.01 -3.10
CA VAL A 112 -5.00 -8.47 -4.33
C VAL A 112 -4.45 -7.76 -5.56
N MET A 113 -3.97 -6.53 -5.41
CA MET A 113 -3.29 -5.80 -6.48
C MET A 113 -1.85 -6.28 -6.72
N MET A 114 -1.32 -7.13 -5.83
CA MET A 114 0.00 -7.76 -5.97
C MET A 114 -0.19 -9.19 -6.48
N PRO A 115 -0.09 -9.46 -7.80
CA PRO A 115 -0.16 -10.83 -8.30
C PRO A 115 0.96 -11.66 -7.65
N GLY A 116 0.58 -12.70 -6.89
CA GLY A 116 1.50 -13.69 -6.35
C GLY A 116 1.92 -13.55 -4.88
N GLY A 117 1.42 -12.56 -4.12
CA GLY A 117 1.62 -12.49 -2.65
C GLY A 117 3.08 -12.36 -2.17
N LYS A 118 4.02 -12.27 -3.09
CA LYS A 118 5.43 -11.94 -2.89
C LYS A 118 5.65 -10.75 -3.78
N CYS A 119 5.81 -9.57 -3.22
CA CYS A 119 6.33 -8.47 -4.01
C CYS A 119 7.42 -7.81 -3.22
N GLU A 120 8.60 -7.74 -3.81
CA GLU A 120 9.75 -7.15 -3.16
C GLU A 120 9.56 -5.63 -3.18
N PRO A 121 9.79 -4.93 -2.06
CA PRO A 121 9.74 -3.47 -2.02
C PRO A 121 10.59 -2.84 -3.12
N LEU A 122 11.71 -3.49 -3.48
CA LEU A 122 12.61 -3.08 -4.55
C LEU A 122 11.93 -3.07 -5.93
N PHE A 123 11.09 -4.06 -6.24
CA PHE A 123 10.35 -4.12 -7.50
C PHE A 123 9.29 -3.02 -7.59
N LEU A 124 8.54 -2.80 -6.50
CA LEU A 124 7.53 -1.75 -6.42
C LEU A 124 8.12 -0.35 -6.59
N CYS A 125 9.18 -0.04 -5.82
CA CYS A 125 9.88 1.23 -5.95
C CYS A 125 10.44 1.42 -7.36
N SER A 126 10.98 0.35 -7.97
CA SER A 126 11.50 0.42 -9.34
C SER A 126 10.43 0.76 -10.36
N LEU A 127 9.26 0.14 -10.27
CA LEU A 127 8.12 0.44 -11.15
C LEU A 127 7.61 1.88 -10.97
N GLU A 128 7.51 2.35 -9.73
CA GLU A 128 7.07 3.71 -9.44
C GLU A 128 8.04 4.75 -10.00
N ILE A 129 9.35 4.59 -9.77
CA ILE A 129 10.35 5.52 -10.28
C ILE A 129 10.42 5.46 -11.81
N LEU A 130 10.34 4.27 -12.42
CA LEU A 130 10.26 4.12 -13.88
C LEU A 130 9.05 4.86 -14.45
N SER A 131 7.88 4.71 -13.84
CA SER A 131 6.65 5.39 -14.29
C SER A 131 6.77 6.91 -14.19
N HIS A 132 7.39 7.44 -13.12
CA HIS A 132 7.64 8.87 -13.00
C HIS A 132 8.63 9.36 -14.06
N TYR A 133 9.70 8.61 -14.31
CA TYR A 133 10.66 8.92 -15.34
C TYR A 133 10.01 8.92 -16.73
N GLU A 134 9.19 7.92 -17.05
CA GLU A 134 8.39 7.85 -18.28
C GLU A 134 7.48 9.09 -18.44
N ALA A 135 6.77 9.48 -17.37
CA ALA A 135 5.90 10.65 -17.38
C ALA A 135 6.67 11.97 -17.59
N ILE A 136 7.84 12.11 -16.96
CA ILE A 136 8.71 13.29 -17.13
C ILE A 136 9.25 13.36 -18.55
N MET A 137 9.75 12.24 -19.09
CA MET A 137 10.27 12.17 -20.46
C MET A 137 9.17 12.42 -21.50
N ALA A 138 7.94 11.96 -21.25
CA ALA A 138 6.79 12.25 -22.10
C ALA A 138 6.41 13.74 -22.07
N ALA A 139 6.50 14.40 -20.91
CA ALA A 139 6.20 15.83 -20.77
C ALA A 139 7.34 16.74 -21.27
N PHE A 140 8.59 16.31 -21.11
CA PHE A 140 9.79 17.07 -21.44
C PHE A 140 10.84 16.21 -22.20
N PRO A 141 10.63 15.91 -23.49
CA PRO A 141 11.48 14.96 -24.23
C PRO A 141 12.98 15.33 -24.30
N HIS A 142 13.30 16.62 -24.16
CA HIS A 142 14.68 17.14 -24.21
C HIS A 142 15.33 17.34 -22.83
N SER A 143 14.66 16.94 -21.73
CA SER A 143 15.19 17.14 -20.38
C SER A 143 16.31 16.17 -20.00
N SER A 144 16.47 15.06 -20.73
CA SER A 144 17.50 14.06 -20.50
C SER A 144 18.38 13.90 -21.72
N SER A 145 19.70 13.89 -21.50
CA SER A 145 20.67 13.49 -22.52
C SER A 145 20.61 11.98 -22.78
N SER A 146 21.17 11.54 -23.92
CA SER A 146 21.31 10.11 -24.25
C SER A 146 22.10 9.37 -23.17
N LEU A 147 23.16 9.99 -22.65
CA LEU A 147 24.01 9.39 -21.61
C LEU A 147 23.26 9.22 -20.29
N GLU A 148 22.45 10.20 -19.89
CA GLU A 148 21.59 10.08 -18.69
C GLU A 148 20.54 8.98 -18.87
N SER A 149 19.97 8.86 -20.07
CA SER A 149 19.02 7.79 -20.39
C SER A 149 19.68 6.40 -20.33
N ASP A 150 20.92 6.26 -20.81
CA ASP A 150 21.73 5.03 -20.69
C ASP A 150 22.04 4.71 -19.23
N ASN A 151 22.43 5.71 -18.42
CA ASN A 151 22.70 5.54 -17.00
C ASN A 151 21.45 5.10 -16.23
N THR A 152 20.29 5.70 -16.53
CA THR A 152 19.01 5.32 -15.92
C THR A 152 18.63 3.89 -16.30
N ARG A 153 18.81 3.48 -17.56
CA ARG A 153 18.61 2.08 -17.99
C ARG A 153 19.52 1.12 -17.22
N HIS A 154 20.80 1.45 -17.12
CA HIS A 154 21.76 0.61 -16.43
C HIS A 154 21.40 0.45 -14.94
N PHE A 155 21.05 1.56 -14.28
CA PHE A 155 20.59 1.56 -12.88
C PHE A 155 19.41 0.61 -12.67
N PHE A 156 18.34 0.74 -13.47
CA PHE A 156 17.17 -0.14 -13.34
C PHE A 156 17.47 -1.59 -13.72
N SER A 157 18.38 -1.84 -14.68
CA SER A 157 18.83 -3.20 -15.00
C SER A 157 19.54 -3.84 -13.81
N THR A 158 20.43 -3.13 -13.13
CA THR A 158 21.11 -3.62 -11.93
C THR A 158 20.12 -3.90 -10.80
N ILE A 159 19.13 -3.03 -10.59
CA ILE A 159 18.07 -3.31 -9.60
C ILE A 159 17.30 -4.57 -9.97
N THR A 160 16.96 -4.72 -11.26
CA THR A 160 16.23 -5.89 -11.76
C THR A 160 16.98 -7.19 -11.51
N ASP A 161 18.30 -7.19 -11.69
CA ASP A 161 19.14 -8.36 -11.45
C ASP A 161 19.11 -8.84 -9.98
N ASN A 162 18.88 -7.90 -9.05
CA ASN A 162 18.80 -8.17 -7.61
C ASN A 162 17.44 -8.70 -7.15
N LEU A 163 16.42 -8.75 -8.02
CA LEU A 163 15.13 -9.30 -7.65
C LEU A 163 15.19 -10.82 -7.49
N GLN A 164 14.37 -11.40 -6.60
CA GLN A 164 14.31 -12.86 -6.44
C GLN A 164 13.33 -13.51 -7.42
N SER A 165 12.26 -12.80 -7.80
CA SER A 165 11.21 -13.33 -8.68
C SER A 165 11.55 -13.14 -10.17
N GLN A 166 11.58 -14.24 -10.93
CA GLN A 166 11.81 -14.20 -12.38
C GLN A 166 10.70 -13.47 -13.14
N ASP A 167 9.45 -13.58 -12.69
CA ASP A 167 8.33 -12.88 -13.32
C ASP A 167 8.48 -11.35 -13.17
N MET A 168 8.92 -10.90 -12.00
CA MET A 168 9.20 -9.49 -11.75
C MET A 168 10.38 -8.97 -12.58
N LYS A 169 11.42 -9.81 -12.76
CA LYS A 169 12.52 -9.48 -13.66
C LYS A 169 12.05 -9.24 -15.08
N ALA A 170 11.23 -10.16 -15.60
CA ALA A 170 10.70 -10.07 -16.95
C ALA A 170 9.88 -8.77 -17.16
N VAL A 171 9.04 -8.40 -16.19
CA VAL A 171 8.24 -7.17 -16.25
C VAL A 171 9.11 -5.92 -16.28
N LEU A 172 10.11 -5.81 -15.38
CA LEU A 172 11.02 -4.65 -15.39
C LEU A 172 11.86 -4.60 -16.65
N GLN A 173 12.41 -5.73 -17.11
CA GLN A 173 13.18 -5.79 -18.35
C GLN A 173 12.36 -5.33 -19.55
N GLN A 174 11.09 -5.73 -19.63
CA GLN A 174 10.18 -5.27 -20.68
C GLN A 174 9.98 -3.74 -20.64
N LYS A 175 9.74 -3.16 -19.45
CA LYS A 175 9.57 -1.71 -19.30
C LYS A 175 10.86 -0.94 -19.60
N ILE A 176 12.00 -1.42 -19.13
CA ILE A 176 13.32 -0.82 -19.42
C ILE A 176 13.59 -0.83 -20.94
N ALA A 177 13.22 -1.91 -21.63
CA ALA A 177 13.35 -1.99 -23.08
C ALA A 177 12.42 -1.00 -23.82
N GLN A 178 11.21 -0.76 -23.31
CA GLN A 178 10.26 0.21 -23.88
C GLN A 178 10.72 1.67 -23.75
N LEU A 179 11.62 1.98 -22.81
CA LEU A 179 12.26 3.31 -22.75
C LEU A 179 13.08 3.64 -24.01
N VAL A 180 13.49 2.63 -24.80
CA VAL A 180 14.24 2.82 -26.05
C VAL A 180 13.37 3.45 -27.14
N SER A 181 12.08 3.12 -27.21
CA SER A 181 11.19 3.59 -28.28
C SER A 181 10.62 4.99 -28.09
N ALA A 182 10.74 5.58 -26.90
CA ALA A 182 10.20 6.92 -26.61
C ALA A 182 11.23 8.05 -26.82
N ALA A 183 12.51 7.71 -27.04
CA ALA A 183 13.62 8.66 -27.16
C ALA A 183 14.09 8.90 -28.61
N THR A 184 13.39 8.34 -29.60
CA THR A 184 13.61 8.54 -31.06
C THR A 184 12.37 9.14 -31.69
#